data_AF-A0A3B0R5Z5-F1
#
_entry.id   AF-A0A3B0R5Z5-F1
#
_cell.length_a   1.000
_cell.length_b   1.000
_cell.length_c   1.000
_cell.angle_alpha   90.00
_cell.angle_beta   90.00
_cell.angle_gamma   90.00
#
_symmetry.space_group_name_H-M   'P 1'
#
loop_
_entity.id
_entity.type
_entity.pdbx_description
1 polymer ?
#
loop_
_entity_poly.entity_id
_entity_poly.type
_entity_poly.pdbx_seq_one_letter_code
_entity_poly.pdbx_strand_id
1 'polypeptide(L)'
;MSIIELDKTVANEKLHKLPFPVRHTLVDHPLFTLPKLVELAKIMPRDKIEFSGADLEIGQSAETTPKLDMAPQDVIRQIEQHNAWMVIKCVEVVPAYRAVLTEFVDGLFAAAGKPDQKYSNLEGYIFVSSANATTPFHVDAEENILVQIRGDKLVHVFDNDDRALVSEKAMEITPSKYRNQEYDPSF
;
A
#
# COMPACT_ATOMS: atom_id res chain seq x y z
N MET A 1 19.90 8.58 -12.78
CA MET A 1 19.97 7.17 -12.33
C MET A 1 18.53 6.67 -12.29
N SER A 2 18.28 5.40 -12.62
CA SER A 2 16.93 4.81 -12.50
C SER A 2 16.47 4.90 -11.05
N ILE A 3 15.20 5.22 -10.81
CA ILE A 3 14.63 5.23 -9.46
C ILE A 3 14.36 3.83 -8.89
N ILE A 4 14.55 2.79 -9.71
CA ILE A 4 14.43 1.37 -9.36
C ILE A 4 15.64 0.58 -9.83
N GLU A 5 16.03 -0.37 -8.99
CA GLU A 5 17.01 -1.43 -9.27
C GLU A 5 16.39 -2.78 -8.91
N LEU A 6 16.52 -3.76 -9.81
CA LEU A 6 16.08 -5.14 -9.59
C LEU A 6 16.97 -6.13 -10.35
N ASP A 7 16.93 -7.40 -9.95
CA ASP A 7 17.55 -8.49 -10.70
C ASP A 7 16.65 -8.89 -11.88
N LYS A 8 17.15 -8.70 -13.11
CA LYS A 8 16.39 -8.96 -14.34
C LYS A 8 16.02 -10.44 -14.51
N THR A 9 16.84 -11.37 -14.04
CA THR A 9 16.53 -12.81 -14.08
C THR A 9 15.36 -13.10 -13.17
N VAL A 10 15.41 -12.59 -11.94
CA VAL A 10 14.31 -12.73 -10.97
C VAL A 10 13.01 -12.10 -11.50
N ALA A 11 13.09 -10.90 -12.09
CA ALA A 11 11.91 -10.25 -12.66
C ALA A 11 11.31 -11.03 -13.84
N ASN A 12 12.14 -11.61 -14.72
CA ASN A 12 11.62 -12.44 -15.82
C ASN A 12 10.88 -13.68 -15.34
N GLU A 13 11.31 -14.26 -14.23
CA GLU A 13 10.68 -15.45 -13.64
C GLU A 13 9.43 -15.10 -12.85
N LYS A 14 9.44 -14.00 -12.08
CA LYS A 14 8.46 -13.73 -11.01
C LYS A 14 7.47 -12.61 -11.29
N LEU A 15 7.75 -11.66 -12.19
CA LEU A 15 6.85 -10.55 -12.46
C LEU A 15 5.45 -11.06 -12.87
N HIS A 16 4.41 -10.57 -12.19
CA HIS A 16 3.00 -11.00 -12.32
C HIS A 16 2.72 -12.46 -11.94
N LYS A 17 3.59 -13.09 -11.16
CA LYS A 17 3.44 -14.50 -10.76
C LYS A 17 3.75 -14.75 -9.30
N LEU A 18 4.84 -14.18 -8.80
CA LEU A 18 5.36 -14.44 -7.46
C LEU A 18 5.90 -13.15 -6.84
N PRO A 19 5.86 -13.01 -5.50
CA PRO A 19 6.46 -11.87 -4.82
C PRO A 19 7.99 -11.88 -4.99
N PHE A 20 8.56 -10.69 -5.19
CA PHE A 20 10.01 -10.48 -5.21
C PHE A 20 10.36 -9.05 -4.76
N PRO A 21 11.53 -8.86 -4.12
CA PRO A 21 11.95 -7.55 -3.66
C PRO A 21 12.52 -6.70 -4.81
N VAL A 22 12.35 -5.38 -4.70
CA VAL A 22 13.00 -4.38 -5.55
C VAL A 22 13.70 -3.34 -4.67
N ARG A 23 14.71 -2.66 -5.22
CA ARG A 23 15.38 -1.51 -4.57
C ARG A 23 14.94 -0.23 -5.26
N HIS A 24 14.87 0.86 -4.52
CA HIS A 24 14.47 2.17 -5.04
C HIS A 24 15.18 3.32 -4.35
N THR A 25 15.11 4.52 -4.94
CA THR A 25 15.80 5.73 -4.44
C THR A 25 14.85 6.81 -3.89
N LEU A 26 13.63 6.41 -3.47
CA LEU A 26 12.57 7.35 -3.05
C LEU A 26 12.62 7.77 -1.57
N VAL A 27 13.57 7.26 -0.78
CA VAL A 27 13.66 7.49 0.68
C VAL A 27 13.64 8.98 1.05
N ASP A 28 14.39 9.82 0.31
CA ASP A 28 14.49 11.26 0.55
C ASP A 28 13.64 12.11 -0.41
N HIS A 29 12.68 11.50 -1.11
CA HIS A 29 11.90 12.21 -2.11
C HIS A 29 10.99 13.26 -1.44
N PRO A 30 11.03 14.55 -1.85
CA PRO A 30 10.33 15.64 -1.15
C PRO A 30 8.82 15.44 -0.99
N LEU A 31 8.20 14.72 -1.93
CA LEU A 31 6.76 14.40 -1.89
C LEU A 31 6.36 13.51 -0.72
N PHE A 32 7.26 12.70 -0.17
CA PHE A 32 6.95 11.75 0.89
C PHE A 32 7.37 12.21 2.29
N THR A 33 7.77 13.48 2.42
CA THR A 33 8.03 14.10 3.72
C THR A 33 6.73 14.34 4.48
N LEU A 34 6.72 14.21 5.81
CA LEU A 34 5.52 14.45 6.63
C LEU A 34 4.85 15.81 6.36
N PRO A 35 5.59 16.94 6.23
CA PRO A 35 4.97 18.22 5.86
C PRO A 35 4.25 18.18 4.51
N LYS A 36 4.81 17.47 3.51
CA LYS A 36 4.19 17.37 2.19
C LYS A 36 2.98 16.45 2.18
N LEU A 37 2.97 15.41 3.01
CA LEU A 37 1.81 14.55 3.22
C LEU A 37 0.67 15.29 3.95
N VAL A 38 1.00 16.20 4.88
CA VAL A 38 0.04 17.12 5.51
C VAL A 38 -0.63 18.02 4.47
N GLU A 39 0.13 18.56 3.51
CA GLU A 39 -0.45 19.34 2.41
C GLU A 39 -1.34 18.50 1.51
N LEU A 40 -0.89 17.28 1.16
CA LEU A 40 -1.68 16.35 0.36
C LEU A 40 -3.02 16.04 1.03
N ALA A 41 -3.03 15.71 2.32
CA ALA A 41 -4.25 15.39 3.06
C ALA A 41 -5.26 16.55 3.12
N LYS A 42 -4.83 17.80 2.97
CA LYS A 42 -5.73 18.97 2.91
C LYS A 42 -6.43 19.13 1.57
N ILE A 43 -5.80 18.68 0.48
CA ILE A 43 -6.32 18.86 -0.88
C ILE A 43 -7.07 17.63 -1.38
N MET A 44 -6.80 16.46 -0.80
CA MET A 44 -7.46 15.21 -1.21
C MET A 44 -8.92 15.19 -0.76
N PRO A 45 -9.83 14.66 -1.61
CA PRO A 45 -11.22 14.42 -1.21
C PRO A 45 -11.32 13.55 0.04
N ARG A 46 -12.29 13.83 0.91
CA ARG A 46 -12.42 13.15 2.21
C ARG A 46 -12.63 11.64 2.06
N ASP A 47 -13.34 11.20 1.03
CA ASP A 47 -13.61 9.80 0.68
C ASP A 47 -12.36 9.05 0.19
N LYS A 48 -11.28 9.77 -0.13
CA LYS A 48 -9.96 9.21 -0.47
C LYS A 48 -9.03 9.08 0.73
N ILE A 49 -9.49 9.40 1.94
CA ILE A 49 -8.68 9.31 3.15
C ILE A 49 -9.36 8.35 4.13
N GLU A 50 -8.62 7.37 4.61
CA GLU A 50 -9.06 6.50 5.71
C GLU A 50 -8.07 6.60 6.85
N PHE A 51 -8.57 6.64 8.07
CA PHE A 51 -7.74 6.64 9.27
C PHE A 51 -8.50 6.10 10.46
N SER A 52 -7.75 5.52 11.39
CA SER A 52 -8.24 4.87 12.60
C SER A 52 -7.16 4.87 13.68
N GLY A 53 -7.51 4.39 14.88
CA GLY A 53 -6.49 3.91 15.82
C GLY A 53 -5.66 2.76 15.19
N ALA A 54 -4.42 2.59 15.65
CA ALA A 54 -3.48 1.58 15.16
C ALA A 54 -3.53 0.25 15.93
N ASP A 55 -4.19 0.19 17.09
CA ASP A 55 -4.47 -1.05 17.83
C ASP A 55 -5.57 -1.86 17.12
N LEU A 56 -5.29 -2.34 15.91
CA LEU A 56 -6.19 -3.23 15.19
C LEU A 56 -5.77 -4.69 15.39
N GLU A 57 -6.74 -5.55 15.67
CA GLU A 57 -6.52 -7.00 15.67
C GLU A 57 -6.36 -7.53 14.24
N ILE A 58 -5.60 -8.60 14.04
CA ILE A 58 -5.30 -9.18 12.71
C ILE A 58 -6.58 -9.59 11.96
N GLY A 59 -7.65 -9.95 12.68
CA GLY A 59 -8.97 -10.31 12.12
C GLY A 59 -10.02 -9.19 12.17
N GLN A 60 -9.64 -7.95 12.49
CA GLN A 60 -10.62 -6.88 12.71
C GLN A 60 -11.32 -6.45 11.42
N SER A 61 -12.65 -6.30 11.50
CA SER A 61 -13.46 -5.77 10.40
C SER A 61 -13.47 -4.24 10.39
N ALA A 62 -13.67 -3.65 9.21
CA ALA A 62 -13.73 -2.19 9.07
C ALA A 62 -14.90 -1.56 9.87
N GLU A 63 -15.98 -2.31 10.08
CA GLU A 63 -17.17 -1.85 10.81
C GLU A 63 -16.90 -1.64 12.32
N THR A 64 -15.97 -2.39 12.89
CA THR A 64 -15.62 -2.34 14.32
C THR A 64 -14.36 -1.52 14.59
N THR A 65 -13.79 -0.91 13.56
CA THR A 65 -12.55 -0.12 13.66
C THR A 65 -12.83 1.25 14.32
N PRO A 66 -12.14 1.61 15.42
CA PRO A 66 -12.36 2.88 16.11
C PRO A 66 -12.09 4.09 15.23
N LYS A 67 -13.05 5.03 15.20
CA LYS A 67 -12.89 6.33 14.52
C LYS A 67 -12.14 7.30 15.42
N LEU A 68 -11.16 8.01 14.86
CA LEU A 68 -10.50 9.12 15.54
C LEU A 68 -11.28 10.42 15.31
N ASP A 69 -11.53 11.18 16.38
CA ASP A 69 -12.09 12.52 16.30
C ASP A 69 -10.97 13.55 16.04
N MET A 70 -10.33 13.44 14.88
CA MET A 70 -9.21 14.28 14.46
C MET A 70 -9.28 14.55 12.95
N ALA A 71 -8.80 15.72 12.53
CA ALA A 71 -8.66 16.00 11.11
C ALA A 71 -7.45 15.22 10.52
N PRO A 72 -7.51 14.76 9.26
CA PRO A 72 -6.45 13.95 8.63
C PRO A 72 -5.04 14.53 8.76
N GLN A 73 -4.90 15.84 8.54
CA GLN A 73 -3.61 16.51 8.63
C GLN A 73 -3.01 16.48 10.05
N ASP A 74 -3.86 16.43 11.08
CA ASP A 74 -3.43 16.40 12.47
C ASP A 74 -3.05 14.97 12.88
N VAL A 75 -3.69 13.95 12.30
CA VAL A 75 -3.26 12.55 12.43
C VAL A 75 -1.84 12.38 11.88
N ILE A 76 -1.53 12.92 10.69
CA ILE A 76 -0.18 12.84 10.11
C ILE A 76 0.86 13.52 11.00
N ARG A 77 0.56 14.72 11.50
CA ARG A 77 1.47 15.47 12.38
C ARG A 77 1.79 14.72 13.67
N GLN A 78 0.84 13.92 14.14
CA GLN A 78 0.90 13.25 15.43
C GLN A 78 1.12 11.73 15.28
N ILE A 79 1.43 11.25 14.07
CA ILE A 79 1.52 9.82 13.78
C ILE A 79 2.60 9.13 14.61
N GLU A 80 3.66 9.83 15.00
CA GLU A 80 4.71 9.28 15.85
C GLU A 80 4.26 9.12 17.32
N GLN A 81 3.13 9.71 17.72
CA GLN A 81 2.70 9.84 19.12
C GLN A 81 1.32 9.26 19.44
N HIS A 82 0.43 9.10 18.45
CA HIS A 82 -1.01 8.91 18.69
C HIS A 82 -1.58 7.54 18.35
N ASN A 83 -0.72 6.52 18.22
CA ASN A 83 -1.11 5.15 17.87
C ASN A 83 -2.23 5.13 16.82
N ALA A 84 -1.91 5.66 15.64
CA ALA A 84 -2.85 5.87 14.56
C ALA A 84 -2.34 5.23 13.27
N TRP A 85 -3.29 4.88 12.41
CA TRP A 85 -3.05 4.41 11.06
C TRP A 85 -3.85 5.27 10.10
N MET A 86 -3.26 5.62 8.96
CA MET A 86 -3.93 6.37 7.90
C MET A 86 -3.45 5.89 6.53
N VAL A 87 -4.37 5.92 5.57
CA VAL A 87 -4.08 5.82 4.15
C VAL A 87 -4.68 6.99 3.38
N ILE A 88 -3.91 7.52 2.43
CA ILE A 88 -4.39 8.44 1.40
C ILE A 88 -4.42 7.66 0.08
N LYS A 89 -5.61 7.48 -0.48
CA LYS A 89 -5.89 6.64 -1.65
C LYS A 89 -5.91 7.45 -2.94
N CYS A 90 -5.59 6.80 -4.05
CA CYS A 90 -5.67 7.37 -5.40
C CYS A 90 -4.90 8.71 -5.54
N VAL A 91 -3.68 8.80 -5.01
CA VAL A 91 -2.91 10.06 -4.98
C VAL A 91 -2.47 10.54 -6.37
N GLU A 92 -2.55 9.69 -7.39
CA GLU A 92 -2.27 10.02 -8.79
C GLU A 92 -3.22 11.07 -9.38
N VAL A 93 -4.32 11.41 -8.70
CA VAL A 93 -5.14 12.58 -9.05
C VAL A 93 -4.35 13.89 -8.91
N VAL A 94 -3.29 13.88 -8.08
CA VAL A 94 -2.36 15.00 -7.94
C VAL A 94 -1.19 14.81 -8.91
N PRO A 95 -0.97 15.71 -9.89
CA PRO A 95 0.00 15.52 -10.97
C PRO A 95 1.42 15.17 -10.53
N ALA A 96 1.90 15.77 -9.43
CA ALA A 96 3.24 15.50 -8.91
C ALA A 96 3.40 14.05 -8.42
N TYR A 97 2.38 13.48 -7.78
CA TYR A 97 2.41 12.09 -7.35
C TYR A 97 2.22 11.14 -8.53
N ARG A 98 1.34 11.47 -9.48
CA ARG A 98 1.21 10.72 -10.74
C ARG A 98 2.54 10.55 -11.45
N ALA A 99 3.30 11.64 -11.57
CA ALA A 99 4.59 11.63 -12.25
C ALA A 99 5.57 10.62 -11.62
N VAL A 100 5.70 10.63 -10.29
CA VAL A 100 6.58 9.69 -9.56
C VAL A 100 6.09 8.25 -9.67
N LEU A 101 4.77 8.01 -9.57
CA LEU A 101 4.19 6.68 -9.71
C LEU A 101 4.40 6.11 -11.12
N THR A 102 4.18 6.92 -12.16
CA THR A 102 4.45 6.56 -13.55
C THR A 102 5.94 6.27 -13.76
N GLU A 103 6.82 7.15 -13.29
CA GLU A 103 8.27 6.92 -13.37
C GLU A 103 8.67 5.61 -12.69
N PHE A 104 8.02 5.27 -11.57
CA PHE A 104 8.32 4.06 -10.81
C PHE A 104 7.89 2.81 -11.58
N VAL A 105 6.63 2.74 -12.03
CA VAL A 105 6.13 1.56 -12.76
C VAL A 105 6.85 1.39 -14.10
N ASP A 106 7.05 2.48 -14.85
CA ASP A 106 7.76 2.43 -16.12
C ASP A 106 9.24 2.04 -15.92
N GLY A 107 9.88 2.54 -14.86
CA GLY A 107 11.22 2.17 -14.45
C GLY A 107 11.35 0.70 -14.06
N LEU A 108 10.36 0.14 -13.37
CA LEU A 108 10.29 -1.28 -13.02
C LEU A 108 10.23 -2.15 -14.27
N PHE A 109 9.36 -1.81 -15.22
CA PHE A 109 9.25 -2.52 -16.49
C PHE A 109 10.51 -2.40 -17.33
N ALA A 110 11.13 -1.22 -17.40
CA ALA A 110 12.41 -1.04 -18.09
C ALA A 110 13.52 -1.89 -17.46
N ALA A 111 13.64 -1.91 -16.12
CA ALA A 111 14.62 -2.71 -15.39
C ALA A 111 14.38 -4.22 -15.55
N ALA A 112 13.11 -4.64 -15.66
CA ALA A 112 12.73 -6.01 -16.01
C ALA A 112 12.99 -6.36 -17.49
N GLY A 113 13.40 -5.40 -18.34
CA GLY A 113 13.60 -5.60 -19.77
C GLY A 113 12.32 -5.72 -20.58
N LYS A 114 11.23 -5.10 -20.09
CA LYS A 114 9.89 -5.08 -20.71
C LYS A 114 9.38 -3.62 -20.87
N PRO A 115 10.12 -2.70 -21.49
CA PRO A 115 9.78 -1.27 -21.51
C PRO A 115 8.43 -0.95 -22.18
N ASP A 116 7.93 -1.85 -23.05
CA ASP A 116 6.65 -1.68 -23.75
C ASP A 116 5.44 -2.25 -22.97
N GLN A 117 5.67 -2.79 -21.76
CA GLN A 117 4.61 -3.29 -20.89
C GLN A 117 3.66 -2.17 -20.50
N LYS A 118 2.35 -2.47 -20.48
CA LYS A 118 1.30 -1.50 -20.19
C LYS A 118 0.51 -1.91 -18.95
N TYR A 119 0.00 -0.93 -18.22
CA TYR A 119 -1.01 -1.08 -17.18
C TYR A 119 -2.27 -0.31 -17.59
N SER A 120 -3.43 -0.82 -17.18
CA SER A 120 -4.74 -0.22 -17.47
C SER A 120 -5.16 0.81 -16.42
N ASN A 121 -4.75 0.60 -15.16
CA ASN A 121 -5.11 1.44 -14.03
C ASN A 121 -3.88 1.64 -13.14
N LEU A 122 -3.49 2.91 -12.93
CA LEU A 122 -2.42 3.29 -12.03
C LEU A 122 -3.06 3.91 -10.81
N GLU A 123 -2.85 3.32 -9.63
CA GLU A 123 -3.33 3.87 -8.38
C GLU A 123 -2.20 3.97 -7.37
N GLY A 124 -2.12 5.11 -6.69
CA GLY A 124 -1.16 5.35 -5.62
C GLY A 124 -1.83 5.41 -4.26
N TYR A 125 -1.30 4.67 -3.31
CA TYR A 125 -1.74 4.66 -1.91
C TYR A 125 -0.56 5.01 -1.01
N ILE A 126 -0.74 5.99 -0.13
CA ILE A 126 0.28 6.38 0.86
C ILE A 126 -0.21 5.99 2.23
N PHE A 127 0.51 5.07 2.88
CA PHE A 127 0.24 4.63 4.24
C PHE A 127 1.15 5.37 5.21
N VAL A 128 0.57 5.90 6.28
CA VAL A 128 1.26 6.58 7.36
C VAL A 128 0.74 6.00 8.66
N SER A 129 1.62 5.35 9.43
CA SER A 129 1.21 4.62 10.62
C SER A 129 2.19 4.77 11.77
N SER A 130 1.67 4.77 13.00
CA SER A 130 2.45 4.60 14.21
C SER A 130 3.12 3.22 14.24
N ALA A 131 4.11 3.05 15.12
CA ALA A 131 4.68 1.74 15.39
C ALA A 131 3.59 0.75 15.82
N ASN A 132 3.78 -0.53 15.50
CA ASN A 132 2.88 -1.64 15.83
C ASN A 132 1.49 -1.61 15.17
N ALA A 133 1.22 -0.65 14.28
CA ALA A 133 -0.01 -0.66 13.48
C ALA A 133 -0.07 -1.89 12.57
N THR A 134 -1.15 -2.66 12.72
CA THR A 134 -1.37 -3.90 11.97
C THR A 134 -2.42 -3.69 10.88
N THR A 135 -2.07 -4.07 9.66
CA THR A 135 -3.07 -4.24 8.59
C THR A 135 -3.58 -5.67 8.65
N PRO A 136 -4.91 -5.89 8.79
CA PRO A 136 -5.50 -7.23 8.83
C PRO A 136 -5.12 -8.10 7.63
N PHE A 137 -5.24 -9.43 7.76
CA PHE A 137 -5.07 -10.36 6.65
C PHE A 137 -6.12 -10.11 5.56
N HIS A 138 -5.69 -9.97 4.30
CA HIS A 138 -6.58 -9.60 3.18
C HIS A 138 -6.01 -10.03 1.83
N VAL A 139 -6.87 -9.97 0.81
CA VAL A 139 -6.51 -10.15 -0.61
C VAL A 139 -6.92 -8.89 -1.36
N ASP A 140 -6.03 -8.40 -2.22
CA ASP A 140 -6.30 -7.30 -3.14
C ASP A 140 -6.54 -7.82 -4.56
N ALA A 141 -7.29 -7.07 -5.36
CA ALA A 141 -7.58 -7.43 -6.75
C ALA A 141 -6.49 -6.94 -7.72
N GLU A 142 -5.57 -6.10 -7.22
CA GLU A 142 -4.56 -5.39 -7.96
C GLU A 142 -3.18 -6.04 -7.85
N GLU A 143 -2.36 -5.83 -8.89
CA GLU A 143 -0.92 -6.08 -8.83
C GLU A 143 -0.25 -5.01 -7.96
N ASN A 144 0.15 -5.39 -6.74
CA ASN A 144 0.70 -4.46 -5.76
C ASN A 144 2.24 -4.36 -5.81
N ILE A 145 2.76 -3.13 -5.71
CA ILE A 145 4.18 -2.86 -5.47
C ILE A 145 4.31 -2.03 -4.20
N LEU A 146 4.79 -2.65 -3.12
CA LEU A 146 5.00 -1.98 -1.84
C LEU A 146 6.36 -1.27 -1.82
N VAL A 147 6.33 0.05 -1.62
CA VAL A 147 7.51 0.93 -1.63
C VAL A 147 7.70 1.55 -0.26
N GLN A 148 8.71 1.10 0.49
CA GLN A 148 8.96 1.55 1.85
C GLN A 148 9.82 2.82 1.85
N ILE A 149 9.27 3.94 2.33
CA ILE A 149 9.96 5.24 2.33
C ILE A 149 10.74 5.50 3.63
N ARG A 150 10.08 5.36 4.79
CA ARG A 150 10.68 5.70 6.11
C ARG A 150 10.22 4.72 7.18
N GLY A 151 11.16 4.32 8.04
CA GLY A 151 10.94 3.35 9.11
C GLY A 151 10.91 1.91 8.57
N ASP A 152 10.54 0.98 9.44
CA ASP A 152 10.47 -0.44 9.10
C ASP A 152 9.03 -0.91 8.91
N LYS A 153 8.82 -1.82 7.97
CA LYS A 153 7.55 -2.51 7.76
C LYS A 153 7.80 -4.00 7.64
N LEU A 154 7.20 -4.76 8.55
CA LEU A 154 7.13 -6.22 8.43
C LEU A 154 5.92 -6.57 7.56
N VAL A 155 6.14 -7.35 6.51
CA VAL A 155 5.10 -7.80 5.59
C VAL A 155 5.14 -9.32 5.52
N HIS A 156 4.02 -9.96 5.81
CA HIS A 156 3.82 -11.38 5.59
C HIS A 156 3.10 -11.55 4.25
N VAL A 157 3.72 -12.31 3.35
CA VAL A 157 3.15 -12.63 2.05
C VAL A 157 2.88 -14.12 2.02
N PHE A 158 1.67 -14.49 1.68
CA PHE A 158 1.19 -15.87 1.62
C PHE A 158 1.02 -16.30 0.16
N ASP A 159 1.00 -17.61 -0.08
CA ASP A 159 0.79 -18.14 -1.43
C ASP A 159 -0.65 -17.86 -1.88
N ASN A 160 -0.79 -17.07 -2.95
CA ASN A 160 -2.08 -16.69 -3.49
C ASN A 160 -2.82 -17.86 -4.17
N ASP A 161 -2.14 -18.98 -4.47
CA ASP A 161 -2.74 -20.19 -5.02
C ASP A 161 -3.19 -21.19 -3.95
N ASP A 162 -2.83 -20.98 -2.68
CA ASP A 162 -3.21 -21.89 -1.59
C ASP A 162 -4.65 -21.64 -1.11
N ARG A 163 -5.57 -22.46 -1.61
CA ARG A 163 -6.99 -22.41 -1.25
C ARG A 163 -7.29 -22.91 0.17
N ALA A 164 -6.32 -23.48 0.88
CA ALA A 164 -6.44 -23.77 2.30
C ALA A 164 -6.36 -22.49 3.16
N LEU A 165 -5.69 -21.45 2.66
CA LEU A 165 -5.60 -20.14 3.32
C LEU A 165 -6.86 -19.31 3.07
N VAL A 166 -7.26 -19.18 1.80
CA VAL A 166 -8.45 -18.43 1.40
C VAL A 166 -9.23 -19.24 0.36
N SER A 167 -10.44 -19.69 0.74
CA SER A 167 -11.31 -20.45 -0.17
C SER A 167 -11.75 -19.61 -1.38
N GLU A 168 -12.12 -20.25 -2.49
CA GLU A 168 -12.62 -19.55 -3.69
C GLU A 168 -13.82 -18.63 -3.38
N LYS A 169 -14.76 -19.11 -2.56
CA LYS A 169 -15.90 -18.31 -2.08
C LYS A 169 -15.46 -17.09 -1.26
N ALA A 170 -14.39 -17.23 -0.48
CA ALA A 170 -13.82 -16.13 0.30
C ALA A 170 -13.09 -15.10 -0.59
N MET A 171 -12.57 -15.52 -1.74
CA MET A 171 -11.98 -14.61 -2.75
C MET A 171 -13.00 -13.89 -3.62
N GLU A 172 -14.24 -14.37 -3.76
CA GLU A 172 -15.26 -13.67 -4.56
C GLU A 172 -15.45 -12.22 -4.08
N ILE A 173 -15.34 -11.24 -4.97
CA ILE A 173 -15.47 -9.81 -4.65
C ILE A 173 -16.87 -9.32 -5.03
N THR A 174 -17.53 -8.62 -4.11
CA THR A 174 -18.79 -7.90 -4.37
C THR A 174 -18.70 -6.51 -3.75
N PRO A 175 -19.46 -5.51 -4.24
CA PRO A 175 -19.42 -4.15 -3.69
C PRO A 175 -19.72 -4.04 -2.19
N SER A 176 -20.44 -5.02 -1.62
CA SER A 176 -20.78 -5.08 -0.20
C SER A 176 -19.80 -5.89 0.65
N LYS A 177 -18.80 -6.54 0.05
CA LYS A 177 -17.87 -7.42 0.77
C LYS A 177 -16.54 -6.70 0.96
N TYR A 178 -16.10 -6.66 2.21
CA TYR A 178 -14.79 -6.12 2.55
C TYR A 178 -13.68 -7.10 2.17
N ARG A 179 -12.49 -6.58 1.86
CA ARG A 179 -11.34 -7.38 1.40
C ARG A 179 -10.63 -8.21 2.48
N ASN A 180 -10.86 -7.89 3.76
CA ASN A 180 -10.27 -8.61 4.87
C ASN A 180 -10.81 -10.05 4.92
N GLN A 181 -9.90 -10.98 5.19
CA GLN A 181 -10.18 -12.41 5.30
C GLN A 181 -9.98 -12.86 6.74
N GLU A 182 -10.56 -14.02 7.08
CA GLU A 182 -10.29 -14.66 8.36
C GLU A 182 -8.82 -15.13 8.40
N TYR A 183 -8.15 -14.87 9.52
CA TYR A 183 -6.76 -15.27 9.74
C TYR A 183 -6.70 -16.41 10.76
N ASP A 184 -6.04 -17.50 10.40
CA ASP A 184 -5.69 -18.58 11.31
C ASP A 184 -4.21 -18.46 11.72
N PRO A 185 -3.87 -18.46 13.03
CA PRO A 185 -2.48 -18.41 13.49
C PRO A 185 -1.58 -19.57 13.03
N SER A 186 -2.14 -20.63 12.45
CA SER A 186 -1.39 -21.78 11.89
C SER A 186 -0.92 -21.58 10.45
N PHE A 187 -1.33 -20.50 9.78
CA PHE A 187 -0.85 -20.11 8.46
C PHE A 187 0.66 -19.78 8.45
#